data_AF-A0A4Y2HYC4-F1
#
_entry.id   AF-A0A4Y2HYC4-F1
#
_cell.length_a   1.000
_cell.length_b   1.000
_cell.length_c   1.000
_cell.angle_alpha   90.00
_cell.angle_beta   90.00
_cell.angle_gamma   90.00
#
_symmetry.space_group_name_H-M   'P 1'
#
loop_
_entity.id
_entity.type
_entity.pdbx_description
1 polymer ?
#
loop_
_entity_poly.entity_id
_entity_poly.type
_entity_poly.pdbx_seq_one_letter_code
_entity_poly.pdbx_strand_id
1 'polypeptide(L)'
;QNVPEPTHYVLDYGKEDISKYCKNLIVGGAVDQYSDGTLNLTAWYNGEPYHAAPMSLLLAHTALLRNVTDTGSITLTNAPLPVLKVMYTNAQGAMARILAAIFIPLAFAYVSACFVLLPVHERTTKAKLLQLMNGISATMYWGAMFLWDYLVFFIISILFIIPYAIFADLEFFGKYSESI
;
A
#
# COMPACT_ATOMS: atom_id res chain seq x y z
N GLN A 1 -26.48 15.19 -20.44
CA GLN A 1 -26.49 16.50 -21.12
C GLN A 1 -26.29 16.20 -22.60
N ASN A 2 -27.20 16.62 -23.48
CA ASN A 2 -27.09 16.29 -24.91
C ASN A 2 -26.11 17.28 -25.53
N VAL A 3 -24.91 16.81 -25.88
CA VAL A 3 -23.83 17.65 -26.44
C VAL A 3 -23.67 17.30 -27.91
N PRO A 4 -23.61 18.28 -28.83
CA PRO A 4 -23.59 18.03 -30.28
C PRO A 4 -22.35 17.26 -30.75
N GLU A 5 -21.20 17.45 -30.09
CA GLU A 5 -19.99 16.65 -30.31
C GLU A 5 -19.36 16.22 -28.97
N PRO A 6 -19.71 15.02 -28.47
CA PRO A 6 -19.26 14.57 -27.15
C PRO A 6 -17.75 14.38 -27.06
N THR A 7 -17.08 13.96 -28.14
CA THR A 7 -15.61 13.76 -28.15
C THR A 7 -14.85 15.07 -27.93
N HIS A 8 -15.21 16.13 -28.67
CA HIS A 8 -14.55 17.43 -28.55
C HIS A 8 -14.81 18.07 -27.19
N TYR A 9 -16.05 17.99 -26.70
CA TYR A 9 -16.40 18.49 -25.37
C TYR A 9 -15.61 17.82 -24.24
N VAL A 10 -15.48 16.50 -24.28
CA VAL A 10 -14.71 15.74 -23.29
C VAL A 10 -13.23 16.11 -23.32
N LEU A 11 -12.66 16.29 -24.51
CA LEU A 11 -11.27 16.68 -24.68
C LEU A 11 -10.99 18.10 -24.17
N ASP A 12 -11.89 19.05 -24.45
CA ASP A 12 -11.70 20.43 -24.01
C ASP A 12 -11.97 20.58 -22.50
N TYR A 13 -12.94 19.85 -21.95
CA TYR A 13 -13.16 19.78 -20.50
C TYR A 13 -11.95 19.20 -19.76
N GLY A 14 -11.30 18.17 -20.33
CA GLY A 14 -10.09 17.58 -19.77
C GLY A 14 -8.87 18.52 -19.83
N LYS A 15 -8.79 19.41 -20.83
CA LYS A 15 -7.75 20.44 -20.92
C LYS A 15 -7.93 21.57 -19.91
N GLU A 16 -9.18 21.93 -19.58
CA GLU A 16 -9.48 22.96 -18.60
C GLU A 16 -9.24 22.48 -17.16
N ASP A 17 -9.76 21.29 -16.80
CA ASP A 17 -9.60 20.72 -15.46
C ASP A 17 -9.60 19.18 -15.48
N ILE A 18 -8.39 18.61 -15.44
CA ILE A 18 -8.19 17.15 -15.47
C ILE A 18 -8.69 16.46 -14.19
N SER A 19 -8.66 17.15 -13.04
CA SER A 19 -9.07 16.58 -11.75
C SER A 19 -10.59 16.42 -11.71
N LYS A 20 -11.31 17.41 -12.23
CA LYS A 20 -12.76 17.37 -12.36
C LYS A 20 -13.22 16.38 -13.43
N TYR A 21 -12.47 16.29 -14.54
CA TYR A 21 -12.68 15.27 -15.57
C TYR A 21 -12.63 13.85 -14.99
N CYS A 22 -11.53 13.49 -14.31
CA CYS A 22 -11.36 12.14 -13.79
C CYS A 22 -12.41 11.74 -12.74
N LYS A 23 -12.93 12.70 -11.98
CA LYS A 23 -13.95 12.44 -10.94
C LYS A 23 -15.37 12.33 -11.49
N ASN A 24 -15.74 13.17 -12.45
CA ASN A 24 -17.14 13.30 -12.87
C ASN A 24 -17.45 12.54 -14.17
N LEU A 25 -16.45 12.30 -15.02
CA LEU A 25 -16.62 11.63 -16.32
C LEU A 25 -15.93 10.27 -16.29
N ILE A 26 -16.66 9.26 -15.81
CA ILE A 26 -16.15 7.89 -15.68
C ILE A 26 -16.46 7.06 -16.93
N VAL A 27 -17.66 7.22 -17.48
CA VAL A 27 -18.17 6.51 -18.66
C VAL A 27 -19.02 7.45 -19.50
N GLY A 28 -19.04 7.24 -20.81
CA GLY A 28 -19.86 7.98 -21.75
C GLY A 28 -20.24 7.11 -22.94
N GLY A 29 -21.17 7.60 -23.76
CA GLY A 29 -21.49 6.94 -25.01
C GLY A 29 -22.23 7.86 -25.97
N ALA A 30 -22.12 7.55 -27.26
CA ALA A 30 -22.83 8.21 -28.35
C ALA A 30 -23.42 7.17 -29.30
N VAL A 31 -24.55 7.53 -29.90
CA VAL A 31 -25.26 6.73 -30.89
C VAL A 31 -25.33 7.55 -32.16
N ASP A 32 -24.56 7.15 -33.17
CA ASP A 32 -24.54 7.81 -34.48
C ASP A 32 -25.37 6.97 -35.45
N GLN A 33 -26.30 7.58 -36.17
CA GLN A 33 -27.08 6.92 -37.22
C GLN A 33 -26.51 7.30 -38.57
N TYR A 34 -26.02 6.31 -39.34
CA TYR A 34 -25.53 6.55 -40.69
C TYR A 34 -26.70 6.60 -41.70
N SER A 35 -26.51 7.28 -42.83
CA SER A 35 -27.53 7.43 -43.88
C SER A 35 -28.01 6.10 -44.47
N ASP A 36 -27.21 5.04 -44.33
CA ASP A 36 -27.52 3.68 -44.79
C ASP A 36 -28.35 2.87 -43.78
N GLY A 37 -28.84 3.50 -42.70
CA GLY A 37 -29.63 2.86 -41.64
C GLY A 37 -28.81 2.05 -40.64
N THR A 38 -27.47 2.06 -40.75
CA THR A 38 -26.57 1.41 -39.79
C THR A 38 -26.40 2.29 -38.55
N LEU A 39 -26.55 1.71 -37.36
CA LEU A 39 -26.33 2.39 -36.08
C LEU A 39 -24.92 2.09 -35.57
N ASN A 40 -24.14 3.14 -35.29
CA ASN A 40 -22.84 3.04 -34.64
C ASN A 40 -22.96 3.43 -33.16
N LEU A 41 -22.65 2.50 -32.26
CA LEU A 41 -22.65 2.73 -30.82
C LEU A 41 -21.21 2.86 -30.34
N THR A 42 -20.81 4.07 -29.95
CA THR A 42 -19.49 4.33 -29.37
C THR A 42 -19.61 4.45 -27.87
N ALA A 43 -18.81 3.69 -27.11
CA ALA A 43 -18.73 3.79 -25.66
C ALA A 43 -17.34 4.29 -25.24
N TRP A 44 -17.30 5.34 -24.44
CA TRP A 44 -16.09 5.88 -23.85
C TRP A 44 -15.97 5.47 -22.39
N TYR A 45 -14.74 5.28 -21.94
CA TYR A 45 -14.43 4.99 -20.56
C TYR A 45 -13.18 5.77 -20.13
N ASN A 46 -13.12 6.08 -18.84
CA ASN A 46 -11.91 6.62 -18.23
C ASN A 46 -10.96 5.46 -17.85
N GLY A 47 -9.67 5.58 -18.16
CA GLY A 47 -8.66 4.58 -17.82
C GLY A 47 -8.25 4.59 -16.34
N GLU A 48 -8.63 5.61 -15.57
CA GLU A 48 -8.25 5.74 -14.16
C GLU A 48 -8.92 4.67 -13.28
N PRO A 49 -10.25 4.42 -13.35
CA PRO A 49 -10.89 3.42 -12.52
C PRO A 49 -10.83 2.04 -13.18
N TYR A 50 -10.30 1.04 -12.47
CA TYR A 50 -10.17 -0.34 -12.97
C TYR A 50 -11.48 -0.94 -13.52
N HIS A 51 -12.63 -0.54 -12.98
CA HIS A 51 -13.94 -1.05 -13.37
C HIS A 51 -14.65 -0.20 -14.44
N ALA A 52 -14.06 0.91 -14.89
CA ALA A 52 -14.72 1.82 -15.84
C ALA A 52 -14.92 1.18 -17.22
N ALA A 53 -13.93 0.42 -17.72
CA ALA A 53 -14.02 -0.27 -19.00
C ALA A 53 -15.17 -1.31 -19.06
N PRO A 54 -15.27 -2.28 -18.13
CA PRO A 54 -16.40 -3.20 -18.14
C PRO A 54 -17.75 -2.52 -17.83
N MET A 55 -17.74 -1.42 -17.05
CA MET A 55 -18.95 -0.64 -16.76
C MET A 55 -19.49 0.09 -18.00
N SER A 56 -18.63 0.69 -18.82
CA SER A 56 -19.08 1.39 -20.05
C SER A 56 -19.76 0.41 -21.02
N LEU A 57 -19.18 -0.78 -21.16
CA LEU A 57 -19.72 -1.85 -22.00
C LEU A 57 -21.06 -2.37 -21.46
N LEU A 58 -21.18 -2.58 -20.14
CA LEU A 58 -22.45 -2.97 -19.51
C LEU A 58 -23.58 -1.97 -19.80
N LEU A 59 -23.29 -0.66 -19.66
CA LEU A 59 -24.27 0.39 -19.91
C LEU A 59 -24.65 0.45 -21.38
N ALA A 60 -23.68 0.32 -22.29
CA ALA A 60 -23.92 0.29 -23.74
C ALA A 60 -24.83 -0.89 -24.15
N HIS A 61 -24.54 -2.11 -23.68
CA HIS A 61 -25.38 -3.27 -23.95
C HIS A 61 -26.76 -3.18 -23.30
N THR A 62 -26.84 -2.63 -22.08
CA THR A 62 -28.13 -2.42 -21.41
C THR A 62 -29.00 -1.42 -22.18
N ALA A 63 -28.40 -0.33 -22.68
CA ALA A 63 -29.09 0.65 -23.52
C ALA A 63 -29.59 0.01 -24.83
N LEU A 64 -28.77 -0.81 -25.49
CA LEU A 64 -29.16 -1.53 -26.70
C LEU A 64 -30.30 -2.52 -26.43
N LEU A 65 -30.23 -3.28 -25.33
CA LEU A 65 -31.28 -4.23 -24.97
C LEU A 65 -32.61 -3.53 -24.66
N ARG A 66 -32.55 -2.39 -23.96
CA ARG A 66 -33.73 -1.55 -23.71
C ARG A 66 -34.34 -1.01 -24.99
N ASN A 67 -33.52 -0.65 -25.98
CA ASN A 67 -34.03 -0.20 -27.27
C ASN A 67 -34.83 -1.29 -28.02
N VAL A 68 -34.55 -2.58 -27.77
CA VAL A 68 -35.24 -3.70 -28.44
C VAL A 68 -36.41 -4.27 -27.61
N THR A 69 -36.28 -4.29 -26.28
CA THR A 69 -37.19 -5.02 -25.38
C THR A 69 -37.96 -4.10 -24.42
N ASP A 70 -37.75 -2.77 -24.51
CA ASP A 70 -38.25 -1.68 -23.64
C ASP A 70 -37.93 -1.78 -22.14
N THR A 71 -37.67 -2.97 -21.59
CA THR A 71 -37.62 -3.23 -20.13
C THR A 71 -36.41 -4.03 -19.67
N GLY A 72 -35.62 -4.60 -20.60
CA GLY A 72 -34.48 -5.43 -20.25
C GLY A 72 -33.39 -4.70 -19.47
N SER A 73 -32.72 -5.38 -18.54
CA SER A 73 -31.53 -4.88 -17.85
C SER A 73 -30.50 -5.99 -17.72
N ILE A 74 -29.24 -5.66 -17.98
CA ILE A 74 -28.11 -6.60 -17.85
C ILE A 74 -27.38 -6.25 -16.55
N THR A 75 -26.92 -7.26 -15.81
CA THR A 75 -26.07 -7.07 -14.62
C THR A 75 -24.72 -7.72 -14.86
N LEU A 76 -23.65 -7.08 -14.40
CA LEU A 76 -22.29 -7.60 -14.47
C LEU A 76 -21.80 -7.85 -13.04
N THR A 77 -21.22 -9.02 -12.82
CA THR A 77 -20.55 -9.35 -11.55
C THR A 77 -19.17 -9.88 -11.86
N ASN A 78 -18.15 -9.30 -11.23
CA ASN A 78 -16.80 -9.81 -11.30
C ASN A 78 -16.57 -10.76 -10.12
N ALA A 79 -16.35 -12.03 -10.41
CA ALA A 79 -15.94 -13.04 -9.44
C ALA A 79 -14.54 -13.50 -9.80
N PRO A 80 -13.48 -12.88 -9.22
CA PRO A 80 -12.12 -13.26 -9.53
C PRO A 80 -11.87 -14.72 -9.13
N LEU A 81 -11.20 -15.46 -10.02
CA LEU A 81 -10.75 -16.81 -9.72
C LEU A 81 -9.70 -16.77 -8.59
N PRO A 82 -9.58 -17.84 -7.79
CA PRO A 82 -8.50 -17.93 -6.82
C PRO A 82 -7.15 -17.82 -7.53
N VAL A 83 -6.36 -16.85 -7.13
CA VAL A 83 -5.04 -16.58 -7.73
C VAL A 83 -4.14 -17.79 -7.47
N LEU A 84 -3.39 -18.22 -8.49
CA LEU A 84 -2.33 -19.21 -8.32
C LEU A 84 -1.26 -18.63 -7.37
N LYS A 85 -1.32 -19.04 -6.10
CA LYS A 85 -0.58 -18.46 -4.95
C LYS A 85 0.92 -18.34 -5.20
N VAL A 86 1.49 -19.18 -6.06
CA VAL A 86 2.93 -19.31 -6.31
C VAL A 86 3.59 -18.05 -6.91
N MET A 87 2.89 -17.28 -7.76
CA MET A 87 3.50 -16.10 -8.43
C MET A 87 3.24 -14.78 -7.70
N TYR A 88 2.06 -14.62 -7.09
CA TYR A 88 1.63 -13.32 -6.58
C TYR A 88 2.18 -12.99 -5.17
N THR A 89 2.33 -13.99 -4.30
CA THR A 89 2.85 -13.79 -2.94
C THR A 89 4.34 -13.42 -2.93
N ASN A 90 5.09 -13.86 -3.94
CA ASN A 90 6.51 -13.57 -4.04
C ASN A 90 6.78 -12.15 -4.54
N ALA A 91 5.99 -11.62 -5.48
CA ALA A 91 6.24 -10.31 -6.07
C ALA A 91 5.82 -9.15 -5.16
N GLN A 92 4.63 -9.23 -4.56
CA GLN A 92 4.08 -8.10 -3.79
C GLN A 92 4.74 -7.93 -2.42
N GLY A 93 5.19 -9.03 -1.80
CA GLY A 93 5.91 -9.01 -0.53
C GLY A 93 7.43 -8.85 -0.66
N ALA A 94 8.03 -9.09 -1.84
CA ALA A 94 9.48 -9.05 -2.00
C ALA A 94 10.08 -7.68 -1.68
N MET A 95 9.47 -6.60 -2.17
CA MET A 95 9.99 -5.24 -1.92
C MET A 95 9.95 -4.89 -0.43
N ALA A 96 8.82 -5.13 0.24
CA ALA A 96 8.69 -4.91 1.68
C ALA A 96 9.72 -5.73 2.49
N ARG A 97 9.95 -7.00 2.11
CA ARG A 97 10.95 -7.87 2.74
C ARG A 97 12.37 -7.38 2.55
N ILE A 98 12.72 -6.90 1.35
CA ILE A 98 14.05 -6.34 1.06
C ILE A 98 14.28 -5.07 1.89
N LEU A 99 13.30 -4.17 1.94
CA LEU A 99 13.40 -2.95 2.74
C LEU A 99 13.53 -3.28 4.23
N ALA A 100 12.74 -4.22 4.75
CA ALA A 100 12.84 -4.69 6.13
C ALA A 100 14.23 -5.28 6.44
N ALA A 101 14.78 -6.07 5.53
CA ALA A 101 16.12 -6.67 5.69
C ALA A 101 17.26 -5.64 5.74
N ILE A 102 17.06 -4.45 5.19
CA ILE A 102 18.06 -3.36 5.23
C ILE A 102 17.84 -2.47 6.45
N PHE A 103 16.60 -2.03 6.69
CA PHE A 103 16.30 -1.03 7.72
C PHE A 103 16.30 -1.59 9.14
N ILE A 104 15.90 -2.85 9.34
CA ILE A 104 15.88 -3.46 10.68
C ILE A 104 17.31 -3.58 11.24
N PRO A 105 18.30 -4.17 10.53
CA PRO A 105 19.68 -4.21 11.03
C PRO A 105 20.29 -2.83 11.21
N LEU A 106 19.97 -1.87 10.32
CA LEU A 106 20.45 -0.50 10.42
C LEU A 106 19.94 0.18 11.71
N ALA A 107 18.67 -0.02 12.07
CA ALA A 107 18.11 0.51 13.31
C ALA A 107 18.79 -0.10 14.55
N PHE A 108 19.02 -1.42 14.56
CA PHE A 108 19.74 -2.08 15.65
C PHE A 108 21.20 -1.63 15.76
N ALA A 109 21.88 -1.41 14.63
CA ALA A 109 23.24 -0.87 14.60
C ALA A 109 23.31 0.55 15.21
N TYR A 110 22.33 1.40 14.90
CA TYR A 110 22.23 2.73 15.49
C TYR A 110 22.01 2.66 17.00
N VAL A 111 21.10 1.81 17.47
CA VAL A 111 20.85 1.60 18.91
C VAL A 111 22.12 1.13 19.62
N SER A 112 22.85 0.17 19.03
CA SER A 112 24.11 -0.31 19.60
C SER A 112 25.18 0.78 19.69
N ALA A 113 25.20 1.74 18.75
CA ALA A 113 26.13 2.86 18.79
C ALA A 113 25.79 3.84 19.94
N CYS A 114 24.50 4.00 20.28
CA CYS A 114 24.05 4.87 21.37
C CYS A 114 24.55 4.41 22.75
N PHE A 115 24.77 3.12 22.98
CA PHE A 115 25.25 2.60 24.27
C PHE A 115 26.62 3.18 24.68
N VAL A 116 27.45 3.57 23.70
CA VAL A 116 28.75 4.20 23.96
C VAL A 116 28.60 5.60 24.57
N LEU A 117 27.46 6.29 24.38
CA LEU A 117 27.26 7.66 24.86
C LEU A 117 27.27 7.77 26.37
N LEU A 118 26.70 6.79 27.09
CA LEU A 118 26.65 6.81 28.57
C LEU A 118 28.05 6.72 29.19
N PRO A 119 28.91 5.75 28.85
CA PRO A 119 30.30 5.72 29.32
C PRO A 119 31.13 6.94 28.91
N VAL A 120 30.86 7.53 27.74
CA VAL A 120 31.55 8.76 27.31
C VAL A 120 31.12 9.94 28.18
N HIS A 121 29.83 10.10 28.45
CA HIS A 121 29.30 11.15 29.30
C HIS A 121 29.81 11.04 30.75
N GLU A 122 29.92 9.83 31.28
CA GLU A 122 30.48 9.61 32.62
C GLU A 122 31.98 9.92 32.71
N ARG A 123 32.72 9.79 31.60
CA ARG A 123 34.14 10.20 31.54
C ARG A 123 34.27 11.72 31.47
N THR A 124 33.43 12.40 30.70
CA THR A 124 33.49 13.88 30.59
C THR A 124 33.10 14.56 31.90
N THR A 125 32.11 14.00 32.62
CA THR A 125 31.67 14.48 33.95
C THR A 125 32.55 14.01 35.12
N LYS A 126 33.54 13.14 34.85
CA LYS A 126 34.38 12.47 35.86
C LYS A 126 33.61 11.61 36.87
N ALA A 127 32.34 11.27 36.61
CA ALA A 127 31.54 10.40 37.46
C ALA A 127 32.17 9.02 37.64
N LYS A 128 32.74 8.44 36.57
CA LYS A 128 33.46 7.16 36.64
C LYS A 128 34.65 7.19 37.59
N LEU A 129 35.40 8.30 37.62
CA LEU A 129 36.54 8.47 38.52
C LEU A 129 36.07 8.50 39.97
N LEU A 130 34.98 9.22 40.25
CA LEU A 130 34.39 9.30 41.58
C LEU A 130 33.89 7.93 42.06
N GLN A 131 33.25 7.15 41.19
CA GLN A 131 32.82 5.78 41.51
C GLN A 131 34.01 4.87 41.87
N LEU A 132 35.13 4.99 41.14
CA LEU A 132 36.35 4.22 41.42
C LEU A 132 37.00 4.65 42.74
N MET A 133 37.03 5.95 43.05
CA MET A 133 37.56 6.48 44.32
C MET A 133 36.75 6.02 45.53
N ASN A 134 35.46 5.74 45.35
CA ASN A 134 34.58 5.17 46.38
C ASN A 134 34.74 3.63 46.54
N GLY A 135 35.72 3.02 45.88
CA GLY A 135 36.05 1.59 46.06
C GLY A 135 35.26 0.63 45.17
N ILE A 136 34.51 1.13 44.17
CA ILE A 136 33.85 0.25 43.19
C ILE A 136 34.92 -0.35 42.27
N SER A 137 34.94 -1.67 42.15
CA SER A 137 35.84 -2.37 41.24
C SER A 137 35.46 -2.09 39.78
N ALA A 138 36.48 -2.01 38.90
CA ALA A 138 36.25 -1.79 37.48
C ALA A 138 35.37 -2.89 36.84
N THR A 139 35.45 -4.12 37.32
CA THR A 139 34.64 -5.24 36.84
C THR A 139 33.15 -5.07 37.17
N MET A 140 32.83 -4.59 38.37
CA MET A 140 31.43 -4.35 38.77
C MET A 140 30.81 -3.19 37.97
N TYR A 141 31.59 -2.15 37.68
CA TYR A 141 31.17 -1.06 36.79
C TYR A 141 30.79 -1.56 35.39
N TRP A 142 31.68 -2.33 34.75
CA TRP A 142 31.41 -2.86 33.40
C TRP A 142 30.25 -3.87 33.39
N GLY A 143 30.11 -4.66 34.46
CA GLY A 143 28.97 -5.56 34.64
C GLY A 143 27.64 -4.83 34.75
N ALA A 144 27.58 -3.75 35.54
CA ALA A 144 26.39 -2.91 35.66
C ALA A 144 26.02 -2.23 34.34
N MET A 145 27.01 -1.72 33.60
CA MET A 145 26.80 -1.13 32.27
C MET A 145 26.27 -2.15 31.27
N PHE A 146 26.87 -3.35 31.22
CA PHE A 146 26.40 -4.40 30.33
C PHE A 146 24.96 -4.84 30.66
N LEU A 147 24.64 -4.97 31.95
CA LEU A 147 23.29 -5.33 32.39
C LEU A 147 22.27 -4.25 31.99
N TRP A 148 22.62 -2.98 32.16
CA TRP A 148 21.78 -1.85 31.76
C TRP A 148 21.53 -1.85 30.26
N ASP A 149 22.59 -1.93 29.46
CA ASP A 149 22.49 -1.95 27.98
C ASP A 149 21.67 -3.17 27.51
N TYR A 150 21.85 -4.33 28.15
CA TYR A 150 21.07 -5.54 27.86
C TYR A 150 19.58 -5.36 28.12
N LEU A 151 19.19 -4.75 29.25
CA LEU A 151 17.78 -4.47 29.57
C LEU A 151 17.15 -3.50 28.57
N VAL A 152 17.87 -2.44 28.20
CA VAL A 152 17.40 -1.48 27.20
C VAL A 152 17.25 -2.15 25.84
N PHE A 153 18.23 -2.95 25.42
CA PHE A 153 18.15 -3.70 24.17
C PHE A 153 16.96 -4.67 24.17
N PHE A 154 16.72 -5.37 25.28
CA PHE A 154 15.59 -6.29 25.43
C PHE A 154 14.24 -5.59 25.28
N ILE A 155 14.07 -4.40 25.88
CA ILE A 155 12.85 -3.59 25.74
C ILE A 155 12.67 -3.18 24.27
N ILE A 156 13.72 -2.71 23.60
CA ILE A 156 13.67 -2.32 22.19
C ILE A 156 13.31 -3.52 21.31
N SER A 157 13.89 -4.70 21.54
CA SER A 157 13.53 -5.92 20.82
C SER A 157 12.05 -6.28 20.97
N ILE A 158 11.48 -6.17 22.18
CA ILE A 158 10.04 -6.40 22.40
C ILE A 158 9.21 -5.39 21.61
N LEU A 159 9.58 -4.10 21.63
CA LEU A 159 8.88 -3.07 20.87
C LEU A 159 8.93 -3.31 19.35
N PHE A 160 10.01 -3.91 18.83
CA PHE A 160 10.09 -4.31 17.42
C PHE A 160 9.22 -5.54 17.09
N ILE A 161 9.07 -6.47 18.03
CA ILE A 161 8.30 -7.70 17.84
C ILE A 161 6.78 -7.42 17.83
N ILE A 162 6.29 -6.48 18.65
CA ILE A 162 4.85 -6.22 18.78
C ILE A 162 4.18 -5.84 17.43
N PRO A 163 4.68 -4.85 16.65
CA PRO A 163 4.13 -4.54 15.34
C PRO A 163 4.24 -5.72 14.39
N TYR A 164 5.38 -6.42 14.40
CA TYR A 164 5.55 -7.59 13.55
C TYR A 164 4.52 -8.67 13.87
N ALA A 165 4.21 -8.92 15.14
CA ALA A 165 3.19 -9.88 15.56
C ALA A 165 1.77 -9.46 15.14
N ILE A 166 1.43 -8.17 15.23
CA ILE A 166 0.11 -7.65 14.83
C ILE A 166 -0.07 -7.69 13.31
N PHE A 167 0.97 -7.38 12.54
CA PHE A 167 0.92 -7.34 11.07
C PHE A 167 1.33 -8.65 10.39
N ALA A 168 1.79 -9.65 11.15
CA ALA A 168 2.19 -10.96 10.62
C ALA A 168 1.05 -11.65 9.85
N ASP A 169 -0.19 -11.53 10.32
CA ASP A 169 -1.39 -12.10 9.69
C ASP A 169 -1.82 -11.38 8.40
N LEU A 170 -1.34 -10.15 8.18
CA LEU A 170 -1.80 -9.28 7.10
C LEU A 170 -0.89 -9.34 5.86
N GLU A 171 0.42 -9.54 6.02
CA GLU A 171 1.35 -9.46 4.86
C GLU A 171 2.53 -10.43 4.85
N PHE A 172 3.00 -10.95 6.00
CA PHE A 172 4.30 -11.66 6.06
C PHE A 172 4.19 -13.18 6.07
N PHE A 173 3.23 -13.72 6.81
CA PHE A 173 2.77 -15.10 6.67
C PHE A 173 1.36 -15.00 6.16
N GLY A 174 1.18 -15.18 4.85
CA GLY A 174 -0.15 -15.14 4.25
C GLY A 174 -1.10 -15.97 5.10
N LYS A 175 -2.18 -15.33 5.55
CA LYS A 175 -3.32 -15.97 6.20
C LYS A 175 -3.56 -17.31 5.50
N TYR A 176 -3.71 -18.37 6.28
CA TYR A 176 -3.65 -19.80 5.88
C TYR A 176 -2.24 -20.42 5.85
N SER A 177 -1.59 -20.43 7.00
CA SER A 177 -0.99 -21.66 7.52
C SER A 177 -2.00 -22.34 8.43
N GLU A 178 -3.04 -22.94 7.85
CA GLU A 178 -3.87 -23.94 8.53
C GLU A 178 -4.09 -25.11 7.57
N SER A 179 -3.49 -26.26 7.91
CA SER A 179 -3.79 -27.64 7.50
C SER A 179 -4.09 -27.88 6.01
N ILE A 180 -3.22 -28.49 5.20
CA ILE A 180 -2.36 -29.68 5.37
C ILE A 180 -1.03 -29.45 4.63
#